data_AF-A0A2P9ASX4-F1
#
_entry.id   AF-A0A2P9ASX4-F1
#
_cell.length_a   1.000
_cell.length_b   1.000
_cell.length_c   1.000
_cell.angle_alpha   90.00
_cell.angle_beta   90.00
_cell.angle_gamma   90.00
#
_symmetry.space_group_name_H-M   'P 1'
#
loop_
_entity.id
_entity.type
_entity.pdbx_description
1 polymer ?
#
loop_
_entity_poly.entity_id
_entity_poly.type
_entity_poly.pdbx_seq_one_letter_code
_entity_poly.pdbx_strand_id
1 'polypeptide(L)'
;MTIVDRLRACWGFSPNVDRNVALVDGFLNGKTIAELAQEHRLSKTRTRQIIEKADRLVGGGILTKAEPSEAPPRSDFMAAYRYVWSLAETHRLGSVAPHHFFKELQRAGSLERLVDRIQRNPKRAPTIRELARLVCLKETGKSPWPAMKRS
;
A
#
# COMPACT_ATOMS: atom_id res chain seq x y z
N MET A 1 -3.86 5.50 -15.67
CA MET A 1 -2.90 5.42 -14.54
C MET A 1 -2.01 4.22 -14.80
N THR A 2 -0.72 4.46 -15.02
CA THR A 2 0.26 3.43 -15.40
C THR A 2 0.59 2.52 -14.21
N ILE A 3 1.21 1.35 -14.45
CA ILE A 3 1.72 0.48 -13.38
C ILE A 3 2.71 1.23 -12.48
N VAL A 4 3.50 2.13 -13.07
CA VAL A 4 4.47 2.98 -12.38
C VAL A 4 3.78 3.97 -11.43
N ASP A 5 2.69 4.60 -11.86
CA ASP A 5 1.89 5.49 -11.01
C ASP A 5 1.28 4.73 -9.82
N ARG A 6 0.80 3.49 -10.07
CA ARG A 6 0.29 2.61 -9.02
C ARG A 6 1.39 2.23 -8.03
N LEU A 7 2.58 1.89 -8.50
CA LEU A 7 3.73 1.53 -7.66
C LEU A 7 4.18 2.68 -6.77
N ARG A 8 4.26 3.90 -7.32
CA ARG A 8 4.60 5.10 -6.55
C ARG A 8 3.58 5.33 -5.42
N ALA A 9 2.30 5.18 -5.71
CA ALA A 9 1.24 5.25 -4.69
C ALA A 9 1.34 4.12 -3.64
N CYS A 10 1.71 2.90 -4.06
CA CYS A 10 1.84 1.74 -3.18
C CYS A 10 3.06 1.79 -2.26
N TRP A 11 4.18 2.38 -2.72
CA TRP A 11 5.41 2.50 -1.92
C TRP A 11 5.45 3.74 -1.03
N GLY A 12 4.56 4.72 -1.23
CA GLY A 12 4.40 5.87 -0.35
C GLY A 12 5.67 6.73 -0.25
N PHE A 13 6.02 7.18 0.97
CA PHE A 13 7.16 8.06 1.25
C PHE A 13 8.45 7.32 1.63
N SER A 14 8.65 6.08 1.18
CA SER A 14 9.93 5.42 1.41
C SER A 14 11.06 6.24 0.75
N PRO A 15 12.19 6.47 1.43
CA PRO A 15 13.29 7.31 0.90
C PRO A 15 13.91 6.76 -0.40
N ASN A 16 13.55 5.53 -0.78
CA ASN A 16 14.02 4.87 -1.99
C ASN A 16 12.91 4.72 -3.06
N VAL A 17 11.75 5.37 -2.91
CA VAL A 17 10.62 5.21 -3.85
C VAL A 17 11.03 5.50 -5.27
N ASP A 18 11.66 6.64 -5.55
CA ASP A 18 12.01 7.00 -6.92
C ASP A 18 12.99 6.02 -7.56
N ARG A 19 13.99 5.55 -6.81
CA ARG A 19 14.91 4.50 -7.27
C ARG A 19 14.19 3.18 -7.54
N ASN A 20 13.31 2.76 -6.64
CA ASN A 20 12.57 1.50 -6.79
C ASN A 20 11.59 1.56 -7.96
N VAL A 21 10.97 2.72 -8.19
CA VAL A 21 10.09 2.98 -9.34
C VAL A 21 10.89 2.93 -10.64
N ALA A 22 12.01 3.64 -10.72
CA ALA A 22 12.89 3.63 -11.90
C ALA A 22 13.39 2.21 -12.23
N LEU A 23 13.71 1.42 -11.19
CA LEU A 23 14.08 0.02 -11.31
C LEU A 23 13.01 -0.82 -12.02
N VAL A 24 11.76 -0.68 -11.59
CA VAL A 24 10.65 -1.46 -12.14
C VAL A 24 10.26 -0.97 -13.52
N ASP A 25 10.26 0.35 -13.73
CA ASP A 25 10.03 0.91 -15.06
C ASP A 25 11.08 0.43 -16.06
N GLY A 26 12.36 0.45 -15.70
CA GLY A 26 13.43 -0.11 -16.53
C GLY A 26 13.24 -1.60 -16.82
N PHE A 27 12.82 -2.40 -15.82
CA PHE A 27 12.52 -3.81 -16.00
C PHE A 27 11.35 -4.07 -16.96
N LEU A 28 10.28 -3.30 -16.85
CA LEU A 28 9.10 -3.39 -17.73
C LEU A 28 9.44 -2.97 -19.17
N ASN A 29 10.41 -2.07 -19.34
CA ASN A 29 10.95 -1.66 -20.63
C ASN A 29 12.06 -2.62 -21.16
N GLY A 30 12.23 -3.80 -20.54
CA GLY A 30 13.08 -4.88 -21.04
C GLY A 30 14.50 -4.93 -20.49
N LYS A 31 14.89 -4.06 -19.55
CA LYS A 31 16.22 -4.15 -18.90
C LYS A 31 16.29 -5.40 -18.02
N THR A 32 17.43 -6.07 -18.07
CA THR A 32 17.71 -7.24 -17.24
C THR A 32 18.00 -6.85 -15.79
N ILE A 33 17.86 -7.81 -14.86
CA ILE A 33 18.24 -7.63 -13.44
C ILE A 33 19.72 -7.23 -13.31
N ALA A 34 20.59 -7.69 -14.22
CA ALA A 34 22.02 -7.38 -14.15
C ALA A 34 22.31 -5.91 -14.53
N GLU A 35 21.71 -5.42 -15.61
CA GLU A 35 21.84 -4.02 -16.05
C GLU A 35 21.29 -3.06 -14.99
N LEU A 36 20.11 -3.38 -14.45
CA LEU A 36 19.47 -2.62 -13.39
C LEU A 36 20.27 -2.61 -12.08
N ALA A 37 20.87 -3.73 -11.72
CA ALA A 37 21.74 -3.82 -10.54
C ALA A 37 22.98 -2.93 -10.69
N GLN A 38 23.57 -2.90 -11.89
CA GLN A 38 24.72 -2.05 -12.20
C GLN A 38 24.34 -0.56 -12.20
N GLU A 39 23.26 -0.19 -12.90
CA GLU A 39 22.78 1.19 -13.03
C GLU A 39 22.46 1.82 -11.67
N HIS A 40 21.83 1.07 -10.77
CA HIS A 40 21.39 1.57 -9.48
C HIS A 40 22.34 1.23 -8.31
N ARG A 41 23.53 0.66 -8.61
CA ARG A 41 24.55 0.25 -7.61
C ARG A 41 23.97 -0.65 -6.52
N LEU A 42 23.21 -1.66 -6.93
CA LEU A 42 22.61 -2.66 -6.05
C LEU A 42 23.17 -4.05 -6.38
N SER A 43 23.05 -4.99 -5.44
CA SER A 43 23.25 -6.39 -5.78
C SER A 43 22.11 -6.91 -6.66
N LYS A 44 22.39 -7.91 -7.50
CA LYS A 44 21.36 -8.59 -8.32
C LYS A 44 20.23 -9.15 -7.44
N THR A 45 20.58 -9.70 -6.26
CA THR A 45 19.61 -10.19 -5.28
C THR A 45 18.70 -9.07 -4.76
N ARG A 46 19.27 -7.91 -4.39
CA ARG A 46 18.48 -6.79 -3.91
C ARG A 46 17.56 -6.22 -4.99
N THR A 47 18.05 -6.14 -6.22
CA THR A 47 17.30 -5.74 -7.40
C THR A 47 16.09 -6.66 -7.63
N ARG A 48 16.30 -7.99 -7.59
CA ARG A 48 15.22 -8.98 -7.69
C ARG A 48 14.17 -8.82 -6.59
N GLN A 49 14.58 -8.67 -5.33
CA GLN A 49 13.66 -8.47 -4.21
C GLN A 49 12.77 -7.23 -4.37
N ILE A 50 13.32 -6.15 -4.95
CA ILE A 50 12.57 -4.92 -5.21
C ILE A 50 11.51 -5.17 -6.29
N ILE A 51 11.86 -5.85 -7.37
CA ILE A 51 10.92 -6.20 -8.46
C ILE A 51 9.84 -7.17 -7.94
N GLU A 52 10.19 -8.19 -7.16
CA GLU A 52 9.22 -9.11 -6.51
C GLU A 52 8.31 -8.40 -5.51
N LYS A 53 8.81 -7.38 -4.82
CA LYS A 53 7.98 -6.55 -3.95
C LYS A 53 7.03 -5.69 -4.77
N ALA A 54 7.48 -5.15 -5.90
CA ALA A 54 6.67 -4.38 -6.83
C ALA A 54 5.51 -5.20 -7.37
N ASP A 55 5.80 -6.40 -7.87
CA ASP A 55 4.83 -7.37 -8.38
C ASP A 55 3.73 -7.65 -7.35
N ARG A 56 4.12 -7.95 -6.11
CA ARG A 56 3.19 -8.17 -4.99
C ARG A 56 2.35 -6.96 -4.61
N LEU A 57 2.83 -5.73 -4.85
CA LEU A 57 2.12 -4.50 -4.51
C LEU A 57 1.07 -4.12 -5.54
N VAL A 58 1.28 -4.45 -6.81
CA VAL A 58 0.31 -4.18 -7.89
C VAL A 58 -0.66 -5.33 -8.15
N GLY A 59 -0.56 -6.43 -7.40
CA GLY A 59 -1.45 -7.58 -7.52
C GLY A 59 -0.96 -8.68 -8.47
N GLY A 60 0.32 -8.70 -8.82
CA GLY A 60 0.93 -9.63 -9.78
C GLY A 60 1.01 -9.08 -11.20
N GLY A 61 1.64 -9.82 -12.11
CA GLY A 61 1.72 -9.50 -13.55
C GLY A 61 3.01 -8.80 -14.02
N ILE A 62 3.92 -8.43 -13.11
CA ILE A 62 5.25 -7.88 -13.43
C ILE A 62 6.26 -9.01 -13.67
N LEU A 63 6.25 -10.06 -12.83
CA LEU A 63 7.22 -11.17 -12.93
C LEU A 63 6.68 -12.41 -13.66
N THR A 64 5.36 -12.52 -13.83
CA THR A 64 4.73 -13.69 -14.45
C THR A 64 3.44 -13.31 -15.17
N LYS A 65 3.23 -13.89 -16.36
CA LYS A 65 1.90 -14.33 -16.81
C LYS A 65 1.43 -15.41 -15.82
N ALA A 66 1.07 -15.02 -14.60
CA ALA A 66 0.41 -15.93 -13.67
C ALA A 66 -1.09 -15.87 -13.97
N GLU A 67 -1.72 -17.04 -14.08
CA GLU A 67 -3.18 -17.13 -14.11
C GLU A 67 -3.77 -16.30 -12.95
N PRO A 68 -4.85 -15.55 -13.21
CA PRO A 68 -5.43 -14.67 -12.21
C PRO A 68 -5.82 -15.50 -10.99
N SER A 69 -5.24 -15.16 -9.84
CA SER A 69 -5.75 -15.63 -8.56
C SER A 69 -7.17 -15.07 -8.38
N GLU A 70 -8.14 -15.92 -8.05
CA GLU A 70 -9.52 -15.53 -7.73
C GLU A 70 -9.63 -14.62 -6.49
N ALA A 71 -8.54 -14.40 -5.77
CA ALA A 71 -8.51 -13.39 -4.71
C ALA A 71 -8.45 -11.99 -5.33
N PRO A 72 -9.33 -11.04 -4.93
CA PRO A 72 -9.28 -9.68 -5.44
C PRO A 72 -7.86 -9.12 -5.22
N PRO A 73 -7.23 -8.56 -6.27
CA PRO A 73 -5.84 -8.17 -6.20
C PRO A 73 -5.65 -7.18 -5.05
N ARG A 74 -4.50 -7.26 -4.37
CA ARG A 74 -4.10 -6.30 -3.30
C ARG A 74 -4.25 -4.84 -3.73
N SER A 75 -4.36 -4.58 -5.03
CA SER A 75 -4.46 -3.27 -5.68
C SER A 75 -5.77 -2.53 -5.50
N ASP A 76 -6.93 -3.18 -5.39
CA ASP A 76 -8.20 -2.44 -5.58
C ASP A 76 -8.52 -1.52 -4.40
N PHE A 77 -8.35 -2.02 -3.18
CA PHE A 77 -8.42 -1.19 -1.99
C PHE A 77 -7.27 -0.17 -1.94
N MET A 78 -6.06 -0.52 -2.36
CA MET A 78 -4.95 0.45 -2.35
C MET A 78 -5.18 1.59 -3.36
N ALA A 79 -5.76 1.30 -4.53
CA ALA A 79 -6.09 2.27 -5.55
C ALA A 79 -7.25 3.18 -5.13
N ALA A 80 -8.33 2.59 -4.61
CA ALA A 80 -9.49 3.33 -4.12
C ALA A 80 -9.14 4.27 -2.95
N TYR A 81 -8.22 3.83 -2.08
CA TYR A 81 -7.84 4.55 -0.87
C TYR A 81 -6.39 5.08 -0.92
N ARG A 82 -5.91 5.51 -2.09
CA ARG A 82 -4.52 5.99 -2.30
C ARG A 82 -4.07 7.07 -1.30
N TYR A 83 -5.02 7.87 -0.80
CA TYR A 83 -4.77 8.97 0.11
C TYR A 83 -4.53 8.54 1.57
N VAL A 84 -4.72 7.25 1.90
CA VAL A 84 -4.50 6.70 3.24
C VAL A 84 -3.06 6.88 3.71
N TRP A 85 -2.09 6.78 2.79
CA TRP A 85 -0.69 7.03 3.10
C TRP A 85 -0.44 8.48 3.56
N SER A 86 -1.02 9.45 2.84
CA SER A 86 -0.96 10.86 3.21
C SER A 86 -1.64 11.13 4.55
N LEU A 87 -2.76 10.46 4.84
CA LEU A 87 -3.42 10.57 6.14
C LEU A 87 -2.54 10.02 7.28
N ALA A 88 -1.92 8.86 7.08
CA ALA A 88 -1.02 8.29 8.09
C ALA A 88 0.20 9.18 8.35
N GLU A 89 0.78 9.77 7.30
CA GLU A 89 1.90 10.71 7.43
C GLU A 89 1.48 12.00 8.14
N THR A 90 0.42 12.66 7.65
CA THR A 90 -0.09 13.91 8.20
C THR A 90 -0.46 13.77 9.67
N HIS A 91 -1.01 12.61 10.06
CA HIS A 91 -1.40 12.32 11.43
C HIS A 91 -0.34 11.57 12.25
N ARG A 92 0.87 11.39 11.71
CA ARG A 92 2.02 10.73 12.37
C ARG A 92 1.71 9.33 12.92
N LEU A 93 0.91 8.55 12.19
CA LEU A 93 0.48 7.20 12.58
C LEU A 93 1.50 6.09 12.28
N GLY A 94 2.66 6.47 11.72
CA GLY A 94 3.75 5.56 11.37
C GLY A 94 3.55 4.86 10.02
N SER A 95 4.66 4.49 9.39
CA SER A 95 4.68 3.87 8.05
C SER A 95 4.06 2.47 8.00
N VAL A 96 3.86 1.84 9.15
CA VAL A 96 3.27 0.48 9.24
C VAL A 96 1.74 0.53 9.31
N ALA A 97 1.14 1.65 9.73
CA ALA A 97 -0.31 1.76 9.92
C ALA A 97 -1.13 1.57 8.64
N PRO A 98 -0.76 2.17 7.48
CA PRO A 98 -1.47 1.93 6.22
C PRO A 98 -1.43 0.47 5.78
N HIS A 99 -0.29 -0.21 5.95
CA HIS A 99 -0.17 -1.63 5.62
C HIS A 99 -1.15 -2.49 6.42
N HIS A 100 -1.27 -2.24 7.73
CA HIS A 100 -2.23 -2.96 8.56
C HIS A 100 -3.67 -2.58 8.24
N PHE A 101 -3.95 -1.31 7.96
CA PHE A 101 -5.27 -0.87 7.52
C PHE A 101 -5.71 -1.59 6.24
N PHE A 102 -4.87 -1.65 5.21
CA PHE A 102 -5.20 -2.34 3.97
C PHE A 102 -5.42 -3.84 4.17
N LYS A 103 -4.63 -4.48 5.04
CA LYS A 103 -4.82 -5.88 5.40
C LYS A 103 -6.19 -6.12 6.06
N GLU A 104 -6.58 -5.26 6.99
CA GLU A 104 -7.88 -5.37 7.67
C GLU A 104 -9.05 -4.98 6.77
N LEU A 105 -8.87 -3.99 5.90
CA LEU A 105 -9.86 -3.59 4.90
C LEU A 105 -10.13 -4.71 3.89
N GLN A 106 -9.07 -5.35 3.39
CA GLN A 106 -9.20 -6.51 2.51
C GLN A 106 -9.93 -7.68 3.20
N ARG A 107 -9.66 -7.90 4.50
CA ARG A 107 -10.36 -8.91 5.31
C ARG A 107 -11.81 -8.56 5.63
N ALA A 108 -12.17 -7.28 5.59
CA ALA A 108 -13.52 -6.81 5.83
C ALA A 108 -14.35 -6.72 4.54
N GLY A 109 -13.68 -6.52 3.40
CA GLY A 109 -14.29 -6.40 2.07
C GLY A 109 -14.85 -5.00 1.76
N SER A 110 -15.04 -4.14 2.77
CA SER A 110 -15.43 -2.74 2.60
C SER A 110 -15.06 -1.91 3.83
N LEU A 111 -15.04 -0.58 3.67
CA LEU A 111 -14.79 0.35 4.78
C LEU A 111 -15.89 0.24 5.85
N GLU A 112 -17.16 0.16 5.44
CA GLU A 112 -18.30 0.01 6.36
C GLU A 112 -18.15 -1.24 7.23
N ARG A 113 -17.86 -2.39 6.62
CA ARG A 113 -17.62 -3.65 7.36
C ARG A 113 -16.40 -3.58 8.26
N LEU A 114 -15.37 -2.83 7.87
CA LEU A 114 -14.19 -2.60 8.70
C LEU A 114 -14.54 -1.75 9.93
N VAL A 115 -15.30 -0.67 9.74
CA VAL A 115 -15.80 0.21 10.80
C VAL A 115 -16.64 -0.59 11.80
N ASP A 116 -17.59 -1.40 11.32
CA ASP A 116 -18.42 -2.28 12.16
C ASP A 116 -17.57 -3.26 12.98
N ARG A 117 -16.56 -3.88 12.34
CA ARG A 117 -15.66 -4.82 13.01
C ARG A 117 -14.84 -4.13 14.11
N ILE A 118 -14.34 -2.91 13.86
CA ILE A 118 -13.59 -2.13 14.84
C ILE A 118 -14.48 -1.66 16.00
N GLN A 119 -15.74 -1.29 15.72
CA GLN A 119 -16.70 -0.93 16.78
C GLN A 119 -16.99 -2.10 17.71
N ARG A 120 -17.13 -3.31 17.16
CA ARG A 120 -17.33 -4.54 17.97
C ARG A 120 -16.11 -4.91 18.81
N ASN A 121 -14.91 -4.49 18.42
CA ASN A 121 -13.68 -4.77 19.17
C ASN A 121 -12.72 -3.56 19.19
N PRO A 122 -13.00 -2.55 20.04
CA PRO A 122 -12.31 -1.26 20.01
C PRO A 122 -10.87 -1.31 20.52
N LYS A 123 -10.47 -2.37 21.23
CA LYS A 123 -9.16 -2.48 21.89
C LYS A 123 -8.02 -2.90 20.96
N ARG A 124 -8.32 -3.39 19.74
CA ARG A 124 -7.28 -3.82 18.79
C ARG A 124 -6.78 -2.63 17.96
N ALA A 125 -5.46 -2.42 17.99
CA ALA A 125 -4.68 -1.57 17.08
C ALA A 125 -5.16 -0.10 16.97
N PRO A 126 -4.78 0.78 17.92
CA PRO A 126 -5.25 2.17 17.97
C PRO A 126 -4.92 2.98 16.70
N THR A 127 -3.79 2.69 16.04
CA THR A 127 -3.39 3.34 14.80
C THR A 127 -4.28 2.96 13.60
N ILE A 128 -4.73 1.71 13.51
CA ILE A 128 -5.68 1.26 12.48
C ILE A 128 -7.03 1.92 12.72
N ARG A 129 -7.47 2.00 13.97
CA ARG A 129 -8.71 2.67 14.37
C ARG A 129 -8.69 4.15 14.02
N GLU A 130 -7.60 4.85 14.30
CA GLU A 130 -7.48 6.27 13.92
C GLU A 130 -7.43 6.44 12.39
N LEU A 131 -6.74 5.55 11.67
CA LEU A 131 -6.69 5.61 10.21
C LEU A 131 -8.07 5.35 9.58
N ALA A 132 -8.82 4.35 10.05
CA ALA A 132 -10.18 4.09 9.60
C ALA A 132 -11.13 5.25 9.89
N ARG A 133 -10.96 5.92 11.03
CA ARG A 133 -11.71 7.14 11.38
C ARG A 133 -11.45 8.27 10.38
N LEU A 134 -10.19 8.53 10.06
CA LEU A 134 -9.78 9.59 9.12
C LEU A 134 -10.27 9.31 7.70
N VAL A 135 -10.23 8.04 7.28
CA VAL A 135 -10.77 7.60 6.00
C VAL A 135 -12.28 7.82 5.94
N CYS A 136 -13.02 7.36 6.95
CA CYS A 136 -14.47 7.54 7.03
C CYS A 136 -14.87 9.02 7.04
N LEU A 137 -14.15 9.84 7.81
CA LEU A 137 -14.34 11.29 7.85
C LEU A 137 -14.12 11.94 6.48
N LYS A 138 -13.10 11.51 5.73
CA LYS A 138 -12.81 12.06 4.41
C LYS A 138 -13.84 11.65 3.36
N GLU A 139 -14.33 10.41 3.38
CA GLU A 139 -15.27 9.91 2.36
C GLU A 139 -16.72 10.32 2.62
N THR A 140 -17.12 10.38 3.89
CA THR A 140 -18.53 10.57 4.28
C THR A 140 -18.79 11.89 4.98
N GLY A 141 -17.75 12.65 5.33
CA GLY A 141 -17.85 13.83 6.19
C GLY A 141 -18.19 13.50 7.66
N LYS A 142 -18.33 12.22 8.02
CA LYS A 142 -18.74 11.78 9.36
C LYS A 142 -17.65 10.95 10.02
N SER A 143 -17.43 11.19 11.31
CA SER A 143 -16.50 10.41 12.13
C SER A 143 -17.27 9.29 12.85
N PRO A 144 -16.90 8.01 12.68
CA PRO A 144 -17.61 6.89 13.30
C PRO A 144 -17.35 6.77 14.81
N TRP A 145 -16.33 7.47 15.32
CA TRP A 145 -16.02 7.60 16.75
C TRP A 145 -15.13 8.84 17.00
N PRO A 146 -14.92 9.26 18.26
CA PRO A 146 -14.04 10.39 18.59
C PRO A 146 -12.59 10.19 18.16
N ALA A 147 -11.87 11.29 17.93
CA ALA A 147 -10.46 11.25 17.56
C ALA A 147 -9.60 10.64 18.67
N MET A 148 -8.56 9.90 18.28
CA MET A 148 -7.56 9.41 19.22
C MET A 148 -6.90 10.59 19.94
N LYS A 149 -6.90 10.56 21.29
CA LYS A 149 -6.17 11.55 22.09
C LYS A 149 -4.68 11.38 21.83
N ARG A 150 -4.02 12.46 21.45
CA ARG A 150 -2.55 12.52 21.36
C ARG A 150 -2.03 12.70 22.78
N SER A 151 -1.29 11.71 23.28
CA SER A 151 -0.54 11.81 24.52
C SER A 151 0.71 12.66 24.33
#